data_AF-A0A0F9SVC8-F1
#
_entry.id   AF-A0A0F9SVC8-F1
#
_cell.length_a   1.000
_cell.length_b   1.000
_cell.length_c   1.000
_cell.angle_alpha   90.00
_cell.angle_beta   90.00
_cell.angle_gamma   90.00
#
_symmetry.space_group_name_H-M   'P 1'
#
loop_
_entity.id
_entity.type
_entity.pdbx_description
1 polymer ?
#
loop_
_entity_poly.entity_id
_entity_poly.type
_entity_poly.pdbx_seq_one_letter_code
_entity_poly.pdbx_strand_id
1 'polypeptide(L)'
;MGARLGIIKGISVAGGTAFNRVELAPAANRPVKIHQVSITLDGPPNSSVVGTQFDLQRMSTVGTGTPATIKPVREEDATALQSTGLVNNTADGTTADLLHGWFVPVIGGLIIPFDPDERPDCSPGNFMGVQNVAALDGSRKAATYMVFEE
;
A
#
# COMPACT_ATOMS: atom_id res chain seq x y z
N MET A 1 -9.69 -18.28 -16.30
CA MET A 1 -9.52 -18.15 -14.84
C MET A 1 -10.16 -16.83 -14.45
N GLY A 2 -11.08 -16.84 -13.47
CA GLY A 2 -11.72 -15.61 -13.00
C GLY A 2 -10.75 -14.73 -12.22
N ALA A 3 -11.05 -13.43 -12.21
CA ALA A 3 -10.41 -12.42 -11.38
C ALA A 3 -10.51 -12.76 -9.89
N ARG A 4 -9.38 -12.70 -9.16
CA ARG A 4 -9.31 -13.03 -7.73
C ARG A 4 -9.00 -11.78 -6.93
N LEU A 5 -9.69 -11.56 -5.81
CA LEU A 5 -9.50 -10.35 -5.01
C LEU A 5 -8.65 -10.62 -3.76
N GLY A 6 -7.59 -9.84 -3.61
CA GLY A 6 -6.67 -9.89 -2.48
C GLY A 6 -6.63 -8.57 -1.71
N ILE A 7 -6.25 -8.67 -0.45
CA ILE A 7 -5.92 -7.52 0.39
C ILE A 7 -4.58 -7.73 1.09
N ILE A 8 -3.76 -6.70 1.07
CA ILE A 8 -2.54 -6.59 1.87
C ILE A 8 -2.69 -5.43 2.86
N LYS A 9 -2.18 -5.63 4.08
CA LYS A 9 -2.26 -4.66 5.18
C LYS A 9 -0.89 -4.48 5.84
N GLY A 10 -0.45 -3.23 5.95
CA GLY A 10 0.69 -2.82 6.76
C GLY A 10 0.24 -1.95 7.92
N ILE A 11 0.84 -2.14 9.10
CA ILE A 11 0.72 -1.20 10.22
C ILE A 11 2.13 -0.79 10.58
N SER A 12 2.41 0.50 10.41
CA SER A 12 3.65 1.08 10.88
C SER A 12 3.43 1.89 12.15
N VAL A 13 4.33 1.66 13.09
CA VAL A 13 4.44 2.41 14.34
C VAL A 13 5.40 3.60 14.16
N ALA A 14 5.18 4.59 15.01
CA ALA A 14 5.83 5.88 15.01
C ALA A 14 7.37 5.81 15.02
N GLY A 15 8.01 6.77 14.34
CA GLY A 15 9.47 6.84 14.23
C GLY A 15 10.01 6.03 13.05
N GLY A 16 10.15 6.68 11.90
CA GLY A 16 10.77 6.09 10.73
C GLY A 16 10.79 7.06 9.54
N THR A 17 11.85 6.97 8.74
CA THR A 17 12.01 7.67 7.46
C THR A 17 10.86 7.37 6.48
N ALA A 18 10.74 8.19 5.44
CA ALA A 18 9.75 8.04 4.37
C ALA A 18 9.97 6.72 3.62
N PHE A 19 9.08 5.74 3.81
CA PHE A 19 9.17 4.43 3.18
C PHE A 19 7.80 3.88 2.81
N ASN A 20 7.77 2.92 1.89
CA ASN A 20 6.59 2.14 1.56
C ASN A 20 6.11 1.40 2.80
N ARG A 21 4.86 1.67 3.15
CA ARG A 21 4.18 1.03 4.27
C ARG A 21 3.66 -0.34 3.88
N VAL A 22 3.29 -0.46 2.61
CA VAL A 22 2.83 -1.67 1.93
C VAL A 22 3.44 -1.67 0.54
N GLU A 23 3.96 -2.81 0.13
CA GLU A 23 4.44 -3.08 -1.22
C GLU A 23 3.85 -4.40 -1.71
N LEU A 24 3.26 -4.39 -2.91
CA LEU A 24 2.65 -5.54 -3.57
C LEU A 24 3.50 -5.93 -4.77
N ALA A 25 3.84 -7.22 -4.86
CA ALA A 25 4.60 -7.83 -5.91
C ALA A 25 3.70 -8.81 -6.69
N PRO A 26 3.31 -8.48 -7.93
CA PRO A 26 2.55 -9.36 -8.80
C PRO A 26 3.31 -10.68 -9.06
N ALA A 27 2.61 -11.81 -9.03
CA ALA A 27 3.20 -13.09 -9.38
C ALA A 27 3.51 -13.20 -10.88
N ALA A 28 4.37 -14.15 -11.27
CA ALA A 28 4.66 -14.40 -12.67
C ALA A 28 3.37 -14.70 -13.47
N ASN A 29 3.19 -14.01 -14.59
CA ASN A 29 2.00 -14.09 -15.46
C ASN A 29 0.67 -13.64 -14.80
N ARG A 30 0.74 -12.90 -13.69
CA ARG A 30 -0.42 -12.37 -12.95
C ARG A 30 -0.27 -10.87 -12.74
N PRO A 31 -0.59 -10.02 -13.74
CA PRO A 31 -0.65 -8.59 -13.50
C PRO A 31 -1.75 -8.30 -12.48
N VAL A 32 -1.54 -7.28 -11.65
CA VAL A 32 -2.54 -6.85 -10.67
C VAL A 32 -3.15 -5.52 -11.03
N LYS A 33 -4.39 -5.30 -10.57
CA LYS A 33 -5.09 -4.01 -10.64
C LYS A 33 -5.52 -3.57 -9.25
N ILE A 34 -5.27 -2.32 -8.89
CA ILE A 34 -5.64 -1.78 -7.58
C ILE A 34 -7.08 -1.26 -7.63
N HIS A 35 -7.91 -1.81 -6.75
CA HIS A 35 -9.31 -1.41 -6.60
C HIS A 35 -9.49 -0.33 -5.55
N GLN A 36 -8.70 -0.39 -4.48
CA GLN A 36 -8.84 0.53 -3.37
C GLN A 36 -7.52 0.67 -2.62
N VAL A 37 -7.21 1.89 -2.22
CA VAL A 37 -6.22 2.18 -1.17
C VAL A 37 -6.95 2.74 0.05
N SER A 38 -6.56 2.32 1.23
CA SER A 38 -7.08 2.89 2.47
C SER A 38 -5.95 3.18 3.44
N ILE A 39 -5.95 4.37 4.02
CA ILE A 39 -4.93 4.83 4.95
C ILE A 39 -5.65 5.38 6.17
N THR A 40 -5.25 4.95 7.36
CA THR A 40 -5.74 5.49 8.63
C THR A 40 -4.54 6.03 9.40
N LEU A 41 -4.65 7.25 9.91
CA LEU A 41 -3.67 7.86 10.79
C LEU A 41 -4.26 7.95 12.19
N ASP A 42 -3.59 7.29 13.12
CA ASP A 42 -3.89 7.40 14.54
C ASP A 42 -2.82 8.28 15.20
N GLY A 43 -3.26 9.37 15.82
CA GLY A 43 -2.43 10.26 16.64
C GLY A 43 -3.25 10.87 17.77
N PRO A 44 -2.61 11.42 18.81
CA PRO A 44 -3.33 12.09 19.88
C PRO A 44 -4.21 13.22 19.31
N PRO A 45 -5.46 13.37 19.79
CA PRO A 45 -6.29 14.49 19.39
C PRO A 45 -5.54 15.79 19.72
N ASN A 46 -5.81 16.86 18.97
CA ASN A 46 -5.20 18.19 19.18
C ASN A 46 -3.66 18.29 18.98
N SER A 47 -3.06 17.35 18.24
CA SER A 47 -1.73 17.61 17.65
C SER A 47 -1.86 18.77 16.64
N SER A 48 -1.03 19.81 16.78
CA SER A 48 -1.00 21.01 15.92
C SER A 48 -0.49 20.73 14.50
N VAL A 49 -0.68 19.51 13.99
CA VAL A 49 0.20 18.97 12.97
C VAL A 49 -0.50 18.79 11.64
N VAL A 50 0.22 19.29 10.64
CA VAL A 50 0.04 19.12 9.21
C VAL A 50 -0.12 17.62 8.92
N GLY A 51 -1.15 17.28 8.12
CA GLY A 51 -1.38 15.91 7.66
C GLY A 51 -0.15 15.30 6.98
N THR A 52 -0.19 14.01 6.70
CA THR A 52 0.93 13.31 6.05
C THR A 52 0.56 13.00 4.62
N GLN A 53 1.45 13.34 3.69
CA GLN A 53 1.30 12.94 2.31
C GLN A 53 1.63 11.45 2.15
N PHE A 54 0.78 10.76 1.40
CA PHE A 54 0.99 9.41 0.94
C PHE A 54 0.93 9.33 -0.57
N ASP A 55 1.86 8.60 -1.15
CA ASP A 55 1.99 8.42 -2.57
C ASP A 55 1.79 6.94 -2.93
N LEU A 56 0.94 6.67 -3.92
CA LEU A 56 0.86 5.40 -4.62
C LEU A 56 1.82 5.45 -5.80
N GLN A 57 2.73 4.50 -5.86
CA GLN A 57 3.81 4.48 -6.85
C GLN A 57 4.03 3.09 -7.42
N ARG A 58 4.53 3.05 -8.66
CA ARG A 58 5.12 1.86 -9.26
C ARG A 58 6.63 1.92 -9.07
N MET A 59 7.22 0.79 -8.73
CA MET A 59 8.66 0.64 -8.54
C MET A 59 9.22 -0.43 -9.47
N SER A 60 10.46 -0.22 -9.90
CA SER A 60 11.22 -1.11 -10.78
C SER A 60 12.09 -2.12 -10.02
N THR A 61 12.29 -1.92 -8.72
CA THR A 61 12.97 -2.86 -7.83
C THR A 61 12.17 -3.04 -6.56
N VAL A 62 12.40 -4.16 -5.87
CA VAL A 62 11.76 -4.47 -4.59
C VAL A 62 12.41 -3.64 -3.47
N GLY A 63 11.60 -3.18 -2.53
CA GLY A 63 12.10 -2.60 -1.29
C GLY A 63 12.68 -3.65 -0.33
N THR A 64 13.12 -3.20 0.84
CA THR A 64 13.46 -4.07 1.96
C THR A 64 12.42 -3.90 3.04
N GLY A 65 11.74 -4.98 3.42
CA GLY A 65 10.66 -4.95 4.42
C GLY A 65 10.37 -6.33 5.00
N THR A 66 9.32 -6.41 5.81
CA THR A 66 8.86 -7.67 6.40
C THR A 66 7.87 -8.35 5.45
N PRO A 67 8.00 -9.66 5.16
CA PRO A 67 6.99 -10.38 4.40
C PRO A 67 5.58 -10.22 4.99
N ALA A 68 4.62 -9.91 4.13
CA ALA A 68 3.23 -9.73 4.51
C ALA A 68 2.37 -10.88 4.00
N THR A 69 1.42 -11.31 4.83
CA THR A 69 0.39 -12.26 4.38
C THR A 69 -0.69 -11.52 3.61
N ILE A 70 -0.85 -11.86 2.34
CA ILE A 70 -2.02 -11.46 1.56
C ILE A 70 -3.21 -12.32 1.98
N LYS A 71 -4.35 -11.69 2.21
CA LYS A 71 -5.61 -12.37 2.48
C LYS A 71 -6.54 -12.29 1.29
N PRO A 72 -7.28 -13.34 0.96
CA PRO A 72 -8.36 -13.25 0.01
C PRO A 72 -9.47 -12.34 0.55
N VAL A 73 -10.13 -11.58 -0.32
CA VAL A 73 -11.34 -10.84 0.03
C VAL A 73 -12.55 -11.78 0.03
N ARG A 74 -12.56 -12.77 -0.86
CA ARG A 74 -13.61 -13.79 -0.96
C ARG A 74 -13.06 -15.14 -0.52
N GLU A 75 -13.79 -15.88 0.29
CA GLU A 75 -13.32 -17.16 0.83
C GLU A 75 -12.96 -18.18 -0.28
N GLU A 76 -13.65 -18.12 -1.43
CA GLU A 76 -13.37 -18.94 -2.61
C GLU A 76 -11.97 -18.72 -3.23
N ASP A 77 -11.32 -17.58 -2.94
CA ASP A 77 -9.99 -17.24 -3.45
C ASP A 77 -8.84 -17.67 -2.50
N ALA A 78 -9.15 -18.31 -1.36
CA ALA A 78 -8.21 -18.49 -0.25
C ALA A 78 -6.94 -19.30 -0.55
N THR A 79 -6.97 -20.20 -1.52
CA THR A 79 -5.79 -20.99 -1.92
C THR A 79 -5.18 -20.52 -3.25
N ALA A 80 -5.64 -19.37 -3.75
CA ALA A 80 -5.56 -19.06 -5.17
C ALA A 80 -4.74 -17.79 -5.45
N LEU A 81 -4.53 -16.94 -4.45
CA LEU A 81 -3.69 -15.75 -4.59
C LEU A 81 -2.21 -16.13 -4.62
N GLN A 82 -1.49 -15.63 -5.63
CA GLN A 82 -0.08 -15.93 -5.87
C GLN A 82 0.82 -14.71 -5.66
N SER A 83 0.27 -13.50 -5.75
CA SER A 83 1.02 -12.28 -5.48
C SER A 83 1.56 -12.29 -4.05
N THR A 84 2.68 -11.60 -3.86
CA THR A 84 3.34 -11.48 -2.56
C THR A 84 3.45 -10.02 -2.18
N GLY A 85 3.88 -9.72 -0.96
CA GLY A 85 4.11 -8.33 -0.59
C GLY A 85 4.92 -8.17 0.67
N LEU A 86 5.35 -6.95 0.89
CA LEU A 86 6.12 -6.50 2.03
C LEU A 86 5.37 -5.41 2.78
N VAL A 87 5.65 -5.32 4.07
CA VAL A 87 5.18 -4.23 4.94
C VAL A 87 6.31 -3.71 5.79
N ASN A 88 6.14 -2.48 6.28
CA ASN A 88 7.10 -1.83 7.16
C ASN A 88 8.50 -1.79 6.52
N ASN A 89 8.58 -1.28 5.29
CA ASN A 89 9.84 -1.23 4.59
C ASN A 89 10.84 -0.32 5.35
N THR A 90 12.10 -0.74 5.36
CA THR A 90 13.25 0.00 5.89
C THR A 90 14.08 0.63 4.77
N ALA A 91 13.77 0.29 3.52
CA ALA A 91 14.30 0.93 2.31
C ALA A 91 13.29 0.73 1.18
N ASP A 92 13.10 1.76 0.35
CA ASP A 92 12.25 1.67 -0.83
C ASP A 92 12.98 1.07 -2.02
N GLY A 93 12.20 0.45 -2.90
CA GLY A 93 12.64 0.18 -4.26
C GLY A 93 12.82 1.47 -5.05
N THR A 94 13.31 1.32 -6.27
CA THR A 94 13.50 2.45 -7.19
C THR A 94 12.16 2.82 -7.81
N THR A 95 11.62 3.98 -7.45
CA THR A 95 10.41 4.54 -8.06
C THR A 95 10.56 4.64 -9.57
N ALA A 96 9.62 4.03 -10.28
CA ALA A 96 9.50 4.13 -11.72
C ALA A 96 8.45 5.18 -12.11
N ASP A 97 7.34 5.25 -11.38
CA ASP A 97 6.23 6.15 -11.68
C ASP A 97 5.43 6.52 -10.42
N LEU A 98 4.93 7.76 -10.37
CA LEU A 98 4.04 8.25 -9.34
C LEU A 98 2.61 8.26 -9.89
N LEU A 99 1.73 7.46 -9.31
CA LEU A 99 0.37 7.29 -9.80
C LEU A 99 -0.61 8.26 -9.15
N HIS A 100 -0.55 8.36 -7.82
CA HIS A 100 -1.41 9.25 -7.06
C HIS A 100 -0.70 9.73 -5.80
N GLY A 101 -1.07 10.93 -5.35
CA GLY A 101 -0.64 11.50 -4.08
C GLY A 101 -1.83 12.05 -3.32
N TRP A 102 -1.86 11.81 -2.01
CA TRP A 102 -2.94 12.26 -1.14
C TRP A 102 -2.41 12.82 0.15
N PHE A 103 -3.11 13.82 0.66
CA PHE A 103 -2.80 14.40 1.95
C PHE A 103 -3.78 13.87 3.01
N VAL A 104 -3.30 13.02 3.92
CA VAL A 104 -4.14 12.36 4.91
C VAL A 104 -4.08 13.14 6.24
N PRO A 105 -5.22 13.64 6.76
CA PRO A 105 -5.25 14.36 8.03
C PRO A 105 -4.90 13.44 9.21
N VAL A 106 -4.31 14.03 10.27
CA VAL A 106 -3.73 13.28 11.40
C VAL A 106 -4.76 12.51 12.23
N ILE A 107 -6.01 12.99 12.27
CA ILE A 107 -7.12 12.32 12.93
C ILE A 107 -8.12 11.94 11.84
N GLY A 108 -8.08 10.68 11.45
CA GLY A 108 -9.00 10.12 10.48
C GLY A 108 -8.34 9.14 9.54
N GLY A 109 -8.91 9.06 8.35
CA GLY A 109 -8.39 8.21 7.30
C GLY A 109 -8.90 8.64 5.96
N LEU A 110 -8.33 8.01 4.96
CA LEU A 110 -8.68 8.18 3.57
C LEU A 110 -8.99 6.81 2.99
N ILE A 111 -10.10 6.71 2.27
CA ILE A 111 -10.44 5.54 1.47
C ILE A 111 -10.58 6.05 0.04
N ILE A 112 -9.73 5.54 -0.85
CA ILE A 112 -9.73 5.88 -2.28
C ILE A 112 -10.11 4.62 -3.05
N PRO A 113 -11.40 4.48 -3.43
CA PRO A 113 -11.78 3.51 -4.45
C PRO A 113 -11.36 4.02 -5.83
N PHE A 114 -10.93 3.11 -6.70
CA PHE A 114 -10.63 3.41 -8.10
C PHE A 114 -11.76 2.91 -9.00
N ASP A 115 -12.18 3.77 -9.93
CA ASP A 115 -13.11 3.38 -10.97
C ASP A 115 -12.52 2.28 -11.85
N PRO A 116 -13.34 1.36 -12.40
CA PRO A 116 -12.85 0.20 -13.15
C PRO A 116 -11.89 0.53 -14.29
N ASP A 117 -12.08 1.67 -14.94
CA ASP A 117 -11.29 2.13 -16.08
C ASP A 117 -10.03 2.91 -15.67
N GLU A 118 -9.93 3.32 -14.40
CA GLU A 118 -8.81 4.11 -13.86
C GLU A 118 -7.92 3.33 -12.89
N ARG A 119 -8.20 2.03 -12.70
CA ARG A 119 -7.47 1.19 -11.75
C ARG A 119 -5.98 1.16 -12.09
N PRO A 120 -5.11 1.64 -11.18
CA PRO A 120 -3.68 1.53 -11.38
C PRO A 120 -3.27 0.06 -11.48
N ASP A 121 -2.49 -0.27 -12.50
CA ASP A 121 -2.05 -1.63 -12.78
C ASP A 121 -0.55 -1.83 -12.47
N CYS A 122 -0.17 -3.07 -12.18
CA CYS A 122 1.22 -3.44 -12.00
C CYS A 122 1.49 -4.79 -12.65
N SER A 123 2.41 -4.79 -13.62
CA SER A 123 2.85 -5.99 -14.33
C SER A 123 3.91 -6.76 -13.53
N PRO A 124 4.03 -8.08 -13.73
CA PRO A 124 5.09 -8.88 -13.09
C PRO A 124 6.49 -8.32 -13.38
N GLY A 125 7.33 -8.27 -12.35
CA GLY A 125 8.66 -7.65 -12.40
C GLY A 125 8.70 -6.18 -11.95
N ASN A 126 7.54 -5.54 -11.78
CA ASN A 126 7.39 -4.28 -11.08
C ASN A 126 6.70 -4.48 -9.73
N PHE A 127 6.63 -3.43 -8.93
CA PHE A 127 6.04 -3.45 -7.59
C PHE A 127 5.11 -2.25 -7.41
N MET A 128 4.01 -2.45 -6.69
CA MET A 128 3.09 -1.38 -6.33
C MET A 128 3.28 -1.01 -4.87
N GLY A 129 3.66 0.23 -4.57
CA GLY A 129 3.96 0.70 -3.22
C GLY A 129 3.04 1.85 -2.79
N VAL A 130 2.66 1.85 -1.52
CA VAL A 130 2.06 3.04 -0.85
C VAL A 130 3.06 3.57 0.16
N GLN A 131 3.60 4.74 -0.12
CA GLN A 131 4.66 5.40 0.64
C GLN A 131 4.09 6.55 1.46
N ASN A 132 4.58 6.77 2.68
CA ASN A 132 4.49 8.09 3.29
C ASN A 132 5.68 8.94 2.84
N VAL A 133 5.43 10.11 2.26
CA VAL A 133 6.48 10.95 1.65
C VAL A 133 7.37 11.62 2.71
N ALA A 134 6.84 11.82 3.91
CA ALA A 134 7.57 12.34 5.06
C ALA A 134 7.47 11.37 6.23
N ALA A 135 8.51 11.34 7.06
CA ALA A 135 8.53 10.55 8.28
C ALA A 135 7.27 10.78 9.13
N LEU A 136 6.65 9.69 9.58
CA LEU A 136 5.62 9.79 10.61
C LEU A 136 6.31 10.24 11.90
N ASP A 137 5.78 11.27 12.55
CA ASP A 137 6.32 11.68 13.84
C ASP A 137 6.23 10.54 14.86
N GLY A 138 7.01 10.65 15.94
CA GLY A 138 7.12 9.63 16.98
C GLY A 138 5.83 9.34 17.78
N SER A 139 4.71 10.01 17.46
CA SER A 139 3.41 9.80 18.11
C SER A 139 2.33 9.20 17.19
N ARG A 140 2.62 8.98 15.90
CA ARG A 140 1.65 8.52 14.89
C ARG A 140 1.79 7.06 14.53
N LYS A 141 0.65 6.43 14.22
CA LYS A 141 0.61 5.12 13.57
C LYS A 141 -0.15 5.25 12.26
N ALA A 142 0.35 4.60 11.22
CA ALA A 142 -0.34 4.50 9.94
C ALA A 142 -0.74 3.05 9.70
N ALA A 143 -2.03 2.83 9.49
CA ALA A 143 -2.54 1.58 8.93
C ALA A 143 -2.81 1.80 7.44
N THR A 144 -2.18 1.00 6.58
CA THR A 144 -2.32 1.09 5.13
C THR A 144 -2.84 -0.23 4.59
N TYR A 145 -3.82 -0.15 3.70
CA TYR A 145 -4.46 -1.28 3.05
C TYR A 145 -4.47 -1.05 1.54
N MET A 146 -4.25 -2.12 0.79
CA MET A 146 -4.40 -2.13 -0.66
C MET A 146 -5.24 -3.35 -1.05
N VAL A 147 -6.36 -3.09 -1.72
CA VAL A 147 -7.22 -4.12 -2.31
C VAL A 147 -6.89 -4.22 -3.79
N PHE A 148 -6.62 -5.42 -4.26
CA PHE A 148 -6.19 -5.67 -5.62
C PHE A 148 -6.88 -6.89 -6.23
N GLU A 149 -6.79 -6.99 -7.55
CA GLU A 149 -7.22 -8.12 -8.36
C GLU A 149 -6.04 -8.73 -9.10
N GLU A 150 -5.96 -10.07 -9.21
CA GLU A 150 -4.97 -10.83 -10.00
C GLU A 150 -5.57 -11.97 -10.85
#